data_AF-A0A945C2V9-F1
#
_entry.id   AF-A0A945C2V9-F1
#
_cell.length_a   1.000
_cell.length_b   1.000
_cell.length_c   1.000
_cell.angle_alpha   90.00
_cell.angle_beta   90.00
_cell.angle_gamma   90.00
#
_symmetry.space_group_name_H-M   'P 1'
#
loop_
_entity.id
_entity.type
_entity.pdbx_description
1 polymer ?
#
loop_
_entity_poly.entity_id
_entity_poly.type
_entity_poly.pdbx_seq_one_letter_code
_entity_poly.pdbx_strand_id
1 'polypeptide(L)'
;ELSLKYLGKEVINTKYGKVECLKLMPATNRSRIFKGEGSITIWLTNDKNRLPIRVQADLLVGSIKADLEKFSGIANPIEIQINN
;
A
#
# COMPACT_ATOMS: atom_id res chain seq x y z
N GLU A 1 -8.17 -17.12 -9.35
CA GLU A 1 -7.08 -16.72 -8.42
C GLU A 1 -6.78 -15.24 -8.59
N LEU A 2 -6.60 -14.51 -7.49
CA LEU A 2 -6.14 -13.12 -7.54
C LEU A 2 -4.60 -13.14 -7.55
N SER A 3 -3.99 -12.97 -8.72
CA SER A 3 -2.53 -12.89 -8.78
C SER A 3 -2.05 -11.55 -8.23
N LEU A 4 -1.01 -11.57 -7.41
CA LEU A 4 -0.41 -10.37 -6.81
C LEU A 4 1.01 -10.22 -7.37
N LYS A 5 1.27 -9.07 -8.02
CA LYS A 5 2.60 -8.72 -8.50
C LYS A 5 3.33 -7.90 -7.44
N TYR A 6 4.50 -8.37 -7.03
CA TYR A 6 5.41 -7.56 -6.22
C TYR A 6 6.13 -6.53 -7.11
N LEU A 7 6.05 -5.27 -6.73
CA LEU A 7 6.61 -4.13 -7.47
C LEU A 7 7.90 -3.57 -6.85
N GLY A 8 8.34 -4.09 -5.70
CA GLY A 8 9.52 -3.63 -4.99
C GLY A 8 9.21 -2.99 -3.64
N LYS A 9 10.19 -2.28 -3.09
CA LYS A 9 10.05 -1.53 -1.84
C LYS A 9 9.90 -0.03 -2.11
N GLU A 10 9.11 0.64 -1.31
CA GLU A 10 8.89 2.09 -1.38
C GLU A 10 8.72 2.66 0.02
N VAL A 11 9.37 3.79 0.31
CA VAL A 11 9.19 4.51 1.59
C VAL A 11 7.97 5.41 1.48
N ILE A 12 6.98 5.20 2.34
CA ILE A 12 5.74 5.98 2.37
C ILE A 12 5.79 6.95 3.55
N ASN A 13 5.55 8.23 3.26
CA ASN A 13 5.29 9.23 4.29
C ASN A 13 3.87 9.01 4.84
N THR A 14 3.78 8.72 6.13
CA THR A 14 2.54 8.56 6.89
C THR A 14 2.47 9.59 8.01
N LYS A 15 1.33 9.69 8.67
CA LYS A 15 1.19 10.50 9.89
C LYS A 15 2.01 9.99 11.08
N TYR A 16 2.49 8.75 11.02
CA TYR A 16 3.36 8.14 12.03
C TYR A 16 4.84 8.35 11.73
N GLY A 17 5.19 8.85 10.53
CA GLY A 17 6.55 8.98 10.04
C GLY A 17 6.78 8.24 8.72
N LYS A 18 8.05 8.07 8.35
CA LYS A 18 8.47 7.36 7.14
C LYS A 18 8.46 5.85 7.39
N VAL A 19 7.75 5.10 6.55
CA VAL A 19 7.61 3.65 6.70
C VAL A 19 8.07 2.97 5.41
N GLU A 20 9.05 2.07 5.50
CA GLU A 20 9.43 1.23 4.36
C GLU A 20 8.33 0.20 4.10
N CYS A 21 7.81 0.17 2.87
CA CYS A 21 6.69 -0.67 2.50
C CYS A 21 7.03 -1.60 1.33
N LEU A 22 6.43 -2.78 1.31
CA LEU A 22 6.31 -3.67 0.16
C LEU A 22 5.18 -3.15 -0.75
N LYS A 23 5.51 -2.82 -2.00
CA LYS A 23 4.55 -2.37 -3.00
C LYS A 23 4.02 -3.56 -3.78
N LEU A 24 2.70 -3.75 -3.73
CA LEU A 24 1.99 -4.86 -4.36
C LEU A 24 0.93 -4.34 -5.31
N MET A 25 0.74 -5.04 -6.42
CA MET A 25 -0.30 -4.75 -7.39
C MET A 25 -1.08 -6.03 -7.69
N PRO A 26 -2.31 -6.17 -7.21
CA PRO A 26 -3.17 -7.26 -7.64
C PRO A 26 -3.47 -7.15 -9.14
N ALA A 27 -3.59 -8.29 -9.81
CA ALA A 27 -4.15 -8.35 -11.14
C ALA A 27 -5.62 -7.99 -11.04
N THR A 28 -5.95 -6.82 -11.58
CA THR A 28 -7.32 -6.34 -11.69
C THR A 28 -7.80 -6.58 -13.10
N ASN A 29 -9.02 -7.11 -13.24
CA ASN A 29 -9.67 -7.18 -14.54
C ASN A 29 -9.98 -5.76 -15.01
N ARG A 30 -9.78 -5.49 -16.31
CA ARG A 30 -10.21 -4.22 -16.93
C ARG A 30 -11.67 -3.95 -16.60
N SER A 31 -11.95 -2.79 -16.02
CA SER A 31 -13.30 -2.31 -15.74
C SER A 31 -13.39 -0.83 -16.12
N ARG A 32 -14.58 -0.39 -16.54
CA ARG A 32 -14.83 0.95 -17.13
C ARG A 32 -14.49 2.12 -16.19
N ILE A 33 -14.37 1.85 -14.89
CA ILE A 33 -14.09 2.82 -13.84
C ILE A 33 -12.58 3.03 -13.64
N PHE A 34 -11.77 2.03 -13.99
CA PHE A 34 -10.33 2.03 -13.74
C PHE A 34 -9.54 2.37 -15.01
N LYS A 35 -8.36 2.97 -14.83
CA LYS A 35 -7.51 3.45 -15.94
C LYS A 35 -6.94 2.32 -16.83
N GLY A 36 -7.04 1.06 -16.38
CA GLY A 36 -6.56 -0.13 -17.08
C GLY A 36 -6.40 -1.33 -16.13
N GLU A 37 -5.78 -2.41 -16.62
CA GLU A 37 -5.25 -3.51 -15.81
C GLU A 37 -4.18 -2.98 -14.83
N GLY A 38 -4.21 -3.39 -13.56
CA GLY A 38 -3.20 -3.01 -12.57
C GLY A 38 -3.45 -1.66 -11.86
N SER A 39 -4.70 -1.19 -11.85
CA SER A 39 -5.09 0.11 -11.28
C SER A 39 -5.04 0.22 -9.76
N ILE A 40 -4.82 -0.89 -9.03
CA ILE A 40 -4.79 -0.89 -7.57
C ILE A 40 -3.37 -1.16 -7.10
N THR A 41 -2.87 -0.32 -6.22
CA THR A 41 -1.60 -0.52 -5.53
C THR A 41 -1.83 -0.60 -4.03
N ILE A 42 -1.19 -1.56 -3.38
CA ILE A 42 -1.24 -1.79 -1.94
C ILE A 42 0.19 -1.66 -1.41
N TRP A 43 0.38 -0.87 -0.37
CA TRP A 43 1.63 -0.77 0.37
C TRP A 43 1.46 -1.43 1.73
N LEU A 44 2.17 -2.53 1.94
CA LEU A 44 2.24 -3.20 3.25
C LEU A 44 3.53 -2.81 3.95
N THR A 45 3.57 -2.68 5.27
CA THR A 45 4.83 -2.50 6.00
C THR A 45 5.85 -3.58 5.63
N ASN A 46 7.12 -3.20 5.48
CA ASN A 46 8.21 -4.17 5.38
C ASN A 46 8.65 -4.69 6.77
N ASP A 47 7.69 -5.04 7.62
CA ASP A 47 7.91 -5.63 8.95
C ASP A 47 7.12 -6.94 9.10
N LYS A 48 7.30 -7.65 10.23
CA LYS A 48 6.64 -8.94 10.46
C LYS A 48 5.10 -8.86 10.48
N ASN A 49 4.50 -7.69 10.70
CA ASN A 49 3.05 -7.55 10.71
C ASN A 49 2.45 -7.39 9.30
N ARG A 50 3.22 -6.89 8.32
CA ARG A 50 2.76 -6.63 6.94
C ARG A 50 1.47 -5.80 6.88
N LEU A 51 1.39 -4.77 7.72
CA LEU A 51 0.20 -3.94 7.87
C LEU A 51 -0.06 -3.13 6.59
N PRO A 52 -1.30 -3.04 6.10
CA PRO A 52 -1.64 -2.15 5.00
C PRO A 52 -1.51 -0.68 5.43
N ILE A 53 -0.49 0.00 4.91
CA ILE A 53 -0.22 1.42 5.17
C ILE A 53 -1.01 2.32 4.24
N ARG A 54 -1.12 1.92 2.97
CA ARG A 54 -1.84 2.67 1.94
C ARG A 54 -2.45 1.73 0.92
N VAL A 55 -3.63 2.08 0.44
CA VAL A 55 -4.22 1.52 -0.79
C VAL A 55 -4.53 2.68 -1.72
N GLN A 56 -4.13 2.56 -2.98
CA GLN A 56 -4.44 3.55 -4.02
C GLN A 56 -5.13 2.86 -5.19
N ALA A 57 -6.21 3.47 -5.67
CA ALA A 57 -6.90 3.12 -6.90
C ALA A 57 -6.73 4.25 -7.91
N ASP A 58 -6.06 3.95 -9.02
CA ASP A 58 -5.89 4.86 -10.15
C ASP A 58 -7.12 4.78 -11.08
N LEU A 59 -7.82 5.90 -11.17
CA LEU A 59 -9.03 6.05 -11.98
C LEU A 59 -8.68 6.69 -13.32
N LEU A 60 -9.63 6.70 -14.26
CA LEU A 60 -9.49 7.44 -15.51
C LEU A 60 -9.12 8.91 -15.28
N VAL A 61 -9.73 9.53 -14.27
CA VAL A 61 -9.44 10.89 -13.83
C VAL A 61 -9.12 10.85 -12.35
N GLY A 62 -7.87 11.18 -12.01
CA GLY A 62 -7.37 11.21 -10.63
C GLY A 62 -7.12 9.82 -10.03
N SER A 63 -7.13 9.78 -8.69
CA SER A 63 -6.89 8.59 -7.89
C SER A 63 -7.61 8.68 -6.56
N ILE A 64 -8.06 7.56 -6.03
CA ILE A 64 -8.53 7.45 -4.64
C ILE A 64 -7.40 6.86 -3.81
N LYS A 65 -7.11 7.46 -2.65
CA LYS A 65 -6.10 6.99 -1.70
C LYS A 65 -6.74 6.78 -0.34
N ALA A 66 -6.45 5.64 0.28
CA ALA A 66 -6.85 5.32 1.64
C ALA A 66 -5.58 5.04 2.46
N ASP A 67 -5.40 5.80 3.54
CA ASP A 67 -4.25 5.72 4.44
C ASP A 67 -4.64 5.08 5.77
N LEU A 68 -3.69 4.38 6.38
CA LEU A 68 -3.88 3.79 7.71
C LEU A 68 -4.12 4.89 8.75
N GLU A 69 -5.34 4.93 9.28
CA GLU A 69 -5.75 5.94 10.25
C GLU A 69 -5.50 5.49 11.70
N LYS A 70 -5.76 4.23 12.05
CA LYS A 70 -5.46 3.65 13.36
C LYS A 70 -5.21 2.16 13.21
N PHE A 71 -4.37 1.60 14.09
CA PHE A 71 -4.14 0.17 14.23
C PHE A 71 -4.01 -0.18 15.72
N SER A 72 -4.37 -1.41 16.08
CA SER A 72 -4.30 -1.92 17.45
C SER A 72 -4.19 -3.44 17.43
N GLY A 73 -3.70 -4.05 18.52
CA GLY A 73 -3.60 -5.50 18.64
C GLY A 73 -2.57 -6.14 17.72
N ILE A 74 -1.50 -5.43 17.38
CA ILE A 74 -0.42 -5.93 16.52
C ILE A 74 0.56 -6.79 17.31
N ALA A 75 1.09 -7.83 16.68
CA ALA A 75 1.97 -8.81 17.33
C ALA A 75 3.42 -8.32 17.48
N ASN A 76 3.87 -7.42 16.62
CA ASN A 76 5.22 -6.86 16.62
C ASN A 76 5.17 -5.33 16.55
N PRO A 77 6.20 -4.60 16.99
CA PRO A 77 6.31 -3.16 16.73
C PRO A 77 6.31 -2.83 15.23
N ILE A 78 5.82 -1.64 14.87
CA ILE A 78 5.98 -1.11 13.51
C ILE A 78 7.36 -0.48 13.39
N GLU A 79 8.04 -0.75 12.28
CA GLU A 79 9.32 -0.12 11.95
C GLU A 79 9.11 1.23 11.28
N ILE A 80 9.62 2.31 11.89
CA ILE A 80 9.55 3.68 11.39
C ILE A 80 10.97 4.19 11.16
N GLN A 81 11.26 4.72 9.98
CA GLN A 81 12.55 5.32 9.67
C GLN A 81 12.67 6.68 10.36
N ILE A 82 13.67 6.81 11.22
CA ILE A 82 14.09 8.07 11.84
C ILE A 82 15.25 8.58 11.01
N ASN A 83 15.05 9.69 10.31
CA ASN A 83 16.15 10.41 9.68
C ASN A 83 16.77 11.31 10.76
N ASN A 84 18.02 11.04 11.14
CA ASN A 84 18.86 11.99 11.88
C ASN A 84 19.32 13.13 10.97
#